data_AF-A0A3N5YBX8-F1
#
_entry.id   AF-A0A3N5YBX8-F1
#
_cell.length_a   1.000
_cell.length_b   1.000
_cell.length_c   1.000
_cell.angle_alpha   90.00
_cell.angle_beta   90.00
_cell.angle_gamma   90.00
#
_symmetry.space_group_name_H-M   'P 1'
#
loop_
_entity.id
_entity.type
_entity.pdbx_description
1 polymer ?
#
loop_
_entity_poly.entity_id
_entity_poly.type
_entity_poly.pdbx_seq_one_letter_code
_entity_poly.pdbx_strand_id
1 'polypeptide(L)'
;MRSKKITLIRNRLRKTLYHSLRTNDARLPLLFVHTPKTGGTSFRMAAERSKKFKHVFCDYGEDNNKTTPVLNQLGYKLEGKEKEIGAFLSTQKDYMLTGHFGADKHMHHFFPYQSVIFIRDPVDRVISEYHHKTRLNEYSGSIEAFIREPRFKNVQYHQFGSLNPVYWGFVGLCEQYRESLSLINILFNLDLQLLRENQNPGKSQPKYKVDTALRELIVENNAKDMQIYGHCKALLSYRLSSQKQCVDWLYGGWRFTKTKIIGKAFKAFSNTPVTLALLINNKEVAQCKAEQHNPISCKGVRQPLQGHIGFTFNLNKLPVLNDDDNVEVVCAHSGQHLFRMD
;
A
#
# COMPACT_ATOMS: atom_id res chain seq x y z
N MET A 1 -13.82 -36.24 -27.81
CA MET A 1 -13.23 -36.49 -26.47
C MET A 1 -12.29 -35.39 -25.93
N ARG A 2 -11.56 -34.61 -26.76
CA ARG A 2 -10.64 -33.53 -26.30
C ARG A 2 -11.35 -32.32 -25.64
N SER A 3 -12.52 -31.92 -26.11
CA SER A 3 -13.29 -30.77 -25.59
C SER A 3 -13.82 -30.95 -24.15
N LYS A 4 -14.24 -32.17 -23.78
CA LYS A 4 -14.69 -32.47 -22.40
C LYS A 4 -13.54 -32.47 -21.38
N LYS A 5 -12.33 -32.86 -21.78
CA LYS A 5 -11.12 -32.85 -20.91
C LYS A 5 -10.64 -31.43 -20.60
N ILE A 6 -10.69 -30.51 -21.56
CA ILE A 6 -10.34 -29.08 -21.38
C ILE A 6 -11.37 -28.37 -20.49
N THR A 7 -12.66 -28.70 -20.63
CA THR A 7 -13.74 -28.16 -19.80
C THR A 7 -13.64 -28.66 -18.35
N LEU A 8 -13.27 -29.93 -18.14
CA LEU A 8 -13.05 -30.49 -16.81
C LEU A 8 -11.85 -29.83 -16.10
N ILE A 9 -10.75 -29.57 -16.82
CA ILE A 9 -9.55 -28.91 -16.27
C ILE A 9 -9.83 -27.43 -15.94
N ARG A 10 -10.57 -26.70 -16.80
CA ARG A 10 -11.02 -25.33 -16.51
C ARG A 10 -11.97 -25.27 -15.30
N ASN A 11 -12.85 -26.25 -15.15
CA ASN A 11 -13.76 -26.32 -13.99
C ASN A 11 -13.05 -26.77 -12.70
N ARG A 12 -12.01 -27.61 -12.79
CA ARG A 12 -11.16 -27.97 -11.63
C ARG A 12 -10.30 -26.78 -11.19
N LEU A 13 -9.68 -26.05 -12.12
CA LEU A 13 -8.90 -24.84 -11.82
C LEU A 13 -9.79 -23.70 -11.27
N ARG A 14 -11.00 -23.52 -11.82
CA ARG A 14 -11.99 -22.62 -11.22
C ARG A 14 -12.38 -23.05 -9.81
N LYS A 15 -12.59 -24.35 -9.55
CA LYS A 15 -12.90 -24.85 -8.19
C LYS A 15 -11.74 -24.62 -7.22
N THR A 16 -10.49 -24.84 -7.61
CA THR A 16 -9.33 -24.66 -6.72
C THR A 16 -9.03 -23.19 -6.44
N LEU A 17 -9.17 -22.30 -7.44
CA LEU A 17 -9.02 -20.84 -7.25
C LEU A 17 -10.20 -20.24 -6.46
N TYR A 18 -11.43 -20.77 -6.64
CA TYR A 18 -12.59 -20.36 -5.85
C TYR A 18 -12.61 -20.95 -4.44
N HIS A 19 -11.91 -22.05 -4.14
CA HIS A 19 -11.91 -22.63 -2.81
C HIS A 19 -11.05 -21.84 -1.81
N SER A 20 -9.93 -21.23 -2.25
CA SER A 20 -9.13 -20.34 -1.38
C SER A 20 -9.82 -18.99 -1.10
N LEU A 21 -10.84 -18.64 -1.88
CA LEU A 21 -11.69 -17.46 -1.67
C LEU A 21 -12.88 -17.71 -0.73
N ARG A 22 -12.99 -18.92 -0.19
CA ARG A 22 -14.10 -19.38 0.65
C ARG A 22 -13.75 -19.56 2.13
N THR A 23 -12.56 -19.16 2.57
CA THR A 23 -12.34 -18.98 4.00
C THR A 23 -13.03 -17.68 4.41
N ASN A 24 -14.06 -17.75 5.25
CA ASN A 24 -14.68 -16.59 5.91
C ASN A 24 -13.73 -15.92 6.92
N ASP A 25 -12.47 -16.32 6.95
CA ASP A 25 -11.42 -15.84 7.84
C ASP A 25 -10.85 -14.52 7.33
N ALA A 26 -10.55 -13.63 8.26
CA ALA A 26 -9.89 -12.37 7.94
C ALA A 26 -8.47 -12.64 7.41
N ARG A 27 -8.02 -11.81 6.47
CA ARG A 27 -6.68 -11.93 5.88
C ARG A 27 -5.68 -11.15 6.75
N LEU A 28 -5.36 -11.71 7.91
CA LEU A 28 -4.53 -11.11 8.96
C LEU A 28 -3.18 -11.84 9.11
N PRO A 29 -2.15 -11.22 9.70
CA PRO A 29 -2.11 -9.88 10.30
C PRO A 29 -1.95 -8.73 9.30
N LEU A 30 -2.14 -7.48 9.77
CA LEU A 30 -1.89 -6.25 9.00
C LEU A 30 -0.84 -5.35 9.65
N LEU A 31 -0.06 -4.68 8.80
CA LEU A 31 0.78 -3.55 9.16
C LEU A 31 0.09 -2.26 8.69
N PHE A 32 -0.43 -1.45 9.61
CA PHE A 32 -1.00 -0.15 9.28
C PHE A 32 -0.03 0.99 9.61
N VAL A 33 0.63 1.53 8.58
CA VAL A 33 1.47 2.72 8.71
C VAL A 33 0.57 3.94 8.89
N HIS A 34 0.57 4.50 10.09
CA HIS A 34 -0.31 5.61 10.44
C HIS A 34 0.35 6.93 10.07
N THR A 35 -0.06 7.49 8.93
CA THR A 35 0.32 8.85 8.53
C THR A 35 -0.41 9.92 9.33
N PRO A 36 0.29 10.89 9.94
CA PRO A 36 -0.36 12.03 10.57
C PRO A 36 -1.31 12.76 9.61
N LYS A 37 -2.53 12.99 10.10
CA LYS A 37 -3.59 13.81 9.45
C LYS A 37 -4.20 13.22 8.18
N THR A 38 -4.21 11.90 8.05
CA THR A 38 -4.81 11.19 6.91
C THR A 38 -6.02 10.33 7.29
N GLY A 39 -6.60 10.55 8.48
CA GLY A 39 -7.71 9.74 8.99
C GLY A 39 -7.29 8.46 9.71
N GLY A 40 -5.99 8.28 9.97
CA GLY A 40 -5.49 7.05 10.60
C GLY A 40 -5.95 6.83 12.05
N THR A 41 -6.25 7.88 12.81
CA THR A 41 -6.88 7.74 14.14
C THR A 41 -8.23 7.03 14.03
N SER A 42 -9.10 7.48 13.12
CA SER A 42 -10.42 6.87 12.90
C SER A 42 -10.28 5.43 12.39
N PHE A 43 -9.30 5.15 11.54
CA PHE A 43 -9.03 3.79 11.06
C PHE A 43 -8.56 2.85 12.18
N ARG A 44 -7.60 3.29 13.02
CA ARG A 44 -7.16 2.52 14.19
C ARG A 44 -8.31 2.22 15.14
N MET A 45 -9.14 3.22 15.45
CA MET A 45 -10.30 3.03 16.34
C MET A 45 -11.34 2.09 15.72
N ALA A 46 -11.53 2.13 14.40
CA ALA A 46 -12.39 1.16 13.72
C ALA A 46 -11.84 -0.27 13.82
N ALA A 47 -10.52 -0.45 13.77
CA ALA A 47 -9.87 -1.74 13.96
C ALA A 47 -9.96 -2.22 15.42
N GLU A 48 -9.83 -1.33 16.40
CA GLU A 48 -10.01 -1.64 17.82
C GLU A 48 -11.44 -2.08 18.15
N ARG A 49 -12.44 -1.57 17.41
CA ARG A 49 -13.86 -1.94 17.55
C ARG A 49 -14.27 -3.14 16.69
N SER A 50 -13.41 -3.61 15.80
CA SER A 50 -13.70 -4.69 14.87
C SER A 50 -13.64 -6.04 15.57
N LYS A 51 -14.55 -6.96 15.21
CA LYS A 51 -14.55 -8.34 15.75
C LYS A 51 -13.50 -9.23 15.09
N LYS A 52 -12.87 -8.74 14.02
CA LYS A 52 -11.86 -9.48 13.25
C LYS A 52 -10.47 -9.35 13.85
N PHE A 53 -10.18 -8.27 14.58
CA PHE A 53 -8.92 -8.09 15.30
C PHE A 53 -9.04 -8.53 16.75
N LYS A 54 -8.19 -9.47 17.18
CA LYS A 54 -7.98 -9.79 18.59
C LYS A 54 -7.07 -8.77 19.27
N HIS A 55 -6.10 -8.25 18.53
CA HIS A 55 -5.12 -7.31 19.06
C HIS A 55 -4.86 -6.17 18.08
N VAL A 56 -4.79 -4.95 18.60
CA VAL A 56 -4.26 -3.78 17.88
C VAL A 56 -3.04 -3.29 18.67
N PHE A 57 -1.86 -3.66 18.19
CA PHE A 57 -0.61 -3.24 18.78
C PHE A 57 -0.20 -1.88 18.22
N CYS A 58 0.23 -0.99 19.11
CA CYS A 58 0.57 0.38 18.78
C CYS A 58 2.06 0.64 19.05
N ASP A 59 2.78 1.20 18.08
CA ASP A 59 4.20 1.58 18.18
C ASP A 59 4.37 3.05 17.78
N TYR A 60 4.25 3.95 18.75
CA TYR A 60 4.35 5.40 18.57
C TYR A 60 5.69 5.98 19.07
N GLY A 61 6.68 5.12 19.33
CA GLY A 61 7.98 5.51 19.89
C GLY A 61 8.16 5.10 21.35
N GLU A 62 9.40 5.22 21.81
CA GLU A 62 9.80 5.03 23.20
C GLU A 62 9.01 5.96 24.12
N ASP A 63 8.52 5.41 25.23
CA ASP A 63 7.77 6.13 26.29
C ASP A 63 6.56 6.95 25.82
N ASN A 64 6.10 6.75 24.60
CA ASN A 64 4.83 7.27 24.16
C ASN A 64 3.69 6.49 24.85
N ASN A 65 2.76 7.21 25.47
CA ASN A 65 1.63 6.61 26.19
C ASN A 65 0.68 5.80 25.29
N LYS A 66 0.75 5.97 23.96
CA LYS A 66 0.00 5.16 22.99
C LYS A 66 0.75 3.91 22.56
N THR A 67 2.05 3.79 22.85
CA THR A 67 2.80 2.57 22.53
C THR A 67 2.35 1.44 23.46
N THR A 68 2.02 0.28 22.88
CA THR A 68 1.65 -0.89 23.67
C THR A 68 2.82 -1.26 24.59
N PRO A 69 2.59 -1.47 25.91
CA PRO A 69 3.67 -1.65 26.88
C PRO A 69 4.71 -2.70 26.49
N VAL A 70 4.28 -3.85 25.95
CA VAL A 70 5.18 -4.92 25.49
C VAL A 70 6.09 -4.46 24.35
N LEU A 71 5.62 -3.62 23.43
CA LEU A 71 6.45 -3.09 22.35
C LEU A 71 7.43 -2.04 22.85
N ASN A 72 7.05 -1.25 23.87
CA ASN A 72 7.98 -0.32 24.52
C ASN A 72 9.15 -1.10 25.16
N GLN A 73 8.80 -2.15 25.91
CA GLN A 73 9.79 -3.01 26.57
C GLN A 73 10.70 -3.72 25.56
N LEU A 74 10.13 -4.40 24.55
CA LEU A 74 10.89 -5.20 23.60
C LEU A 74 11.67 -4.36 22.57
N GLY A 75 11.14 -3.21 22.18
CA GLY A 75 11.64 -2.41 21.07
C GLY A 75 12.65 -1.32 21.41
N TYR A 76 12.60 -0.82 22.66
CA TYR A 76 13.39 0.35 23.05
C TYR A 76 14.17 0.12 24.33
N LYS A 77 13.60 -0.61 25.30
CA LYS A 77 14.22 -0.79 26.62
C LYS A 77 15.15 -2.00 26.73
N LEU A 78 15.07 -2.94 25.79
CA LEU A 78 15.98 -4.10 25.71
C LEU A 78 17.09 -3.84 24.69
N GLU A 79 18.33 -3.81 25.17
CA GLU A 79 19.51 -3.59 24.33
C GLU A 79 19.71 -4.72 23.30
N GLY A 80 20.02 -4.36 22.05
CA GLY A 80 20.45 -5.30 20.99
C GLY A 80 19.37 -6.23 20.41
N LYS A 81 18.07 -5.95 20.62
CA LYS A 81 17.01 -6.95 20.47
C LYS A 81 15.79 -6.54 19.63
N GLU A 82 15.98 -5.75 18.57
CA GLU A 82 14.94 -5.44 17.55
C GLU A 82 14.21 -6.70 17.01
N LYS A 83 14.91 -7.86 17.00
CA LYS A 83 14.35 -9.17 16.60
C LYS A 83 13.23 -9.67 17.53
N GLU A 84 13.16 -9.22 18.77
CA GLU A 84 12.19 -9.69 19.77
C GLU A 84 10.77 -9.21 19.45
N ILE A 85 10.61 -8.03 18.81
CA ILE A 85 9.30 -7.60 18.30
C ILE A 85 8.80 -8.63 17.28
N GLY A 86 9.66 -9.05 16.35
CA GLY A 86 9.33 -10.07 15.36
C GLY A 86 8.95 -11.40 15.99
N ALA A 87 9.72 -11.86 16.98
CA ALA A 87 9.43 -13.08 17.71
C ALA A 87 8.07 -12.99 18.43
N PHE A 88 7.83 -11.90 19.17
CA PHE A 88 6.54 -11.64 19.81
C PHE A 88 5.40 -11.67 18.79
N LEU A 89 5.47 -10.88 17.72
CA LEU A 89 4.43 -10.80 16.69
C LEU A 89 4.16 -12.14 15.99
N SER A 90 5.18 -13.01 15.87
CA SER A 90 5.02 -14.34 15.28
C SER A 90 4.16 -15.29 16.11
N THR A 91 4.02 -15.03 17.42
CA THR A 91 3.16 -15.81 18.33
C THR A 91 1.71 -15.33 18.35
N GLN A 92 1.46 -14.15 17.78
CA GLN A 92 0.15 -13.51 17.80
C GLN A 92 -0.69 -13.93 16.59
N LYS A 93 -2.02 -13.90 16.75
CA LYS A 93 -3.00 -14.15 15.66
C LYS A 93 -3.98 -12.99 15.58
N ASP A 94 -4.56 -12.82 14.39
CA ASP A 94 -5.66 -11.89 14.15
C ASP A 94 -5.37 -10.46 14.64
N TYR A 95 -4.20 -9.92 14.31
CA TYR A 95 -3.73 -8.64 14.85
C TYR A 95 -3.43 -7.59 13.78
N MET A 96 -3.40 -6.33 14.22
CA MET A 96 -2.84 -5.21 13.48
C MET A 96 -1.69 -4.59 14.28
N LEU A 97 -0.58 -4.27 13.61
CA LEU A 97 0.46 -3.39 14.14
C LEU A 97 0.32 -2.00 13.51
N THR A 98 0.32 -0.94 14.31
CA THR A 98 0.17 0.43 13.79
C THR A 98 0.98 1.47 14.56
N GLY A 99 1.33 2.58 13.91
CA GLY A 99 2.05 3.66 14.56
C GLY A 99 2.64 4.69 13.59
N HIS A 100 3.30 5.70 14.16
CA HIS A 100 3.98 6.75 13.40
C HIS A 100 5.42 6.34 13.09
N PHE A 101 5.59 5.47 12.10
CA PHE A 101 6.90 4.99 11.65
C PHE A 101 6.95 4.88 10.11
N GLY A 102 8.16 4.83 9.55
CA GLY A 102 8.36 4.43 8.16
C GLY A 102 8.17 2.92 7.99
N ALA A 103 7.61 2.51 6.86
CA ALA A 103 7.28 1.12 6.57
C ALA A 103 8.44 0.14 6.79
N ASP A 104 9.66 0.55 6.42
CA ASP A 104 10.88 -0.26 6.52
C ASP A 104 11.16 -0.77 7.95
N LYS A 105 10.68 -0.05 8.97
CA LYS A 105 10.84 -0.46 10.37
C LYS A 105 10.29 -1.85 10.65
N HIS A 106 9.14 -2.19 10.06
CA HIS A 106 8.41 -3.42 10.37
C HIS A 106 8.20 -4.34 9.16
N MET A 107 8.47 -3.88 7.93
CA MET A 107 8.19 -4.62 6.69
C MET A 107 8.98 -5.94 6.54
N HIS A 108 9.97 -6.19 7.38
CA HIS A 108 10.67 -7.48 7.42
C HIS A 108 9.82 -8.58 8.08
N HIS A 109 8.80 -8.23 8.86
CA HIS A 109 7.86 -9.17 9.48
C HIS A 109 6.63 -9.45 8.61
N PHE A 110 6.22 -8.47 7.79
CA PHE A 110 4.99 -8.51 6.99
C PHE A 110 5.29 -8.68 5.51
N PHE A 111 4.48 -9.46 4.81
CA PHE A 111 4.49 -9.40 3.35
C PHE A 111 3.94 -8.06 2.87
N PRO A 112 4.38 -7.54 1.70
CA PRO A 112 3.88 -6.30 1.13
C PRO A 112 2.36 -6.23 1.04
N TYR A 113 1.70 -7.34 0.69
CA TYR A 113 0.24 -7.41 0.60
C TYR A 113 -0.49 -7.33 1.96
N GLN A 114 0.22 -7.34 3.09
CA GLN A 114 -0.32 -7.15 4.44
C GLN A 114 -0.16 -5.70 4.92
N SER A 115 0.46 -4.84 4.11
CA SER A 115 0.67 -3.44 4.46
C SER A 115 -0.51 -2.57 4.04
N VAL A 116 -0.84 -1.62 4.90
CA VAL A 116 -1.94 -0.68 4.76
C VAL A 116 -1.42 0.71 5.10
N ILE A 117 -1.79 1.70 4.30
CA ILE A 117 -1.52 3.11 4.57
C ILE A 117 -2.69 3.95 4.06
N PHE A 118 -2.98 5.05 4.76
CA PHE A 118 -3.90 6.08 4.29
C PHE A 118 -3.11 7.35 4.07
N ILE A 119 -3.26 7.95 2.90
CA ILE A 119 -2.62 9.22 2.54
C ILE A 119 -3.69 10.28 2.25
N ARG A 120 -3.24 11.51 2.07
CA ARG A 120 -4.07 12.68 1.81
C ARG A 120 -3.38 13.59 0.80
N ASP A 121 -4.16 14.42 0.11
CA ASP A 121 -3.62 15.50 -0.71
C ASP A 121 -2.54 16.25 0.09
N PRO A 122 -1.30 16.36 -0.43
CA PRO A 122 -0.19 16.89 0.35
C PRO A 122 -0.41 18.31 0.86
N VAL A 123 -1.10 19.15 0.09
CA VAL A 123 -1.42 20.53 0.49
C VAL A 123 -2.37 20.51 1.68
N ASP A 124 -3.47 19.76 1.57
CA ASP A 124 -4.46 19.63 2.63
C ASP A 124 -3.88 18.96 3.90
N ARG A 125 -2.93 18.02 3.74
CA ARG A 125 -2.24 17.36 4.86
C ARG A 125 -1.35 18.33 5.63
N VAL A 126 -0.51 19.10 4.93
CA VAL A 126 0.41 20.06 5.54
C VAL A 126 -0.35 21.11 6.35
N ILE A 127 -1.40 21.70 5.78
CA ILE A 127 -2.23 22.70 6.48
C ILE A 127 -2.93 22.08 7.68
N SER A 128 -3.43 20.86 7.52
CA SER A 128 -4.08 20.15 8.62
C SER A 128 -3.13 19.81 9.77
N GLU A 129 -1.85 19.58 9.48
CA GLU A 129 -0.82 19.33 10.48
C GLU A 129 -0.41 20.62 11.18
N TYR A 130 -0.18 21.70 10.41
CA TYR A 130 0.13 23.03 10.97
C TYR A 130 -0.91 23.44 12.01
N HIS A 131 -2.20 23.50 11.63
CA HIS A 131 -3.27 23.87 12.56
C HIS A 131 -3.43 22.89 13.72
N HIS A 132 -3.08 21.62 13.54
CA HIS A 132 -3.11 20.65 14.63
C HIS A 132 -2.03 20.95 15.67
N LYS A 133 -0.80 21.19 15.22
CA LYS A 133 0.34 21.49 16.09
C LYS A 133 0.22 22.83 16.78
N THR A 134 -0.26 23.86 16.07
CA THR A 134 -0.55 25.17 16.68
C THR A 134 -1.62 25.04 17.77
N ARG A 135 -2.71 24.29 17.53
CA ARG A 135 -3.74 24.07 18.56
C ARG A 135 -3.23 23.32 19.78
N LEU A 136 -2.27 22.41 19.59
CA LEU A 136 -1.64 21.67 20.69
C LEU A 136 -0.50 22.45 21.36
N ASN A 137 -0.23 23.70 20.96
CA ASN A 137 0.91 24.50 21.40
C ASN A 137 2.28 23.82 21.14
N GLU A 138 2.35 22.91 20.16
CA GLU A 138 3.58 22.22 19.74
C GLU A 138 4.34 22.99 18.66
N TYR A 139 3.76 24.07 18.13
CA TYR A 139 4.37 24.92 17.11
C TYR A 139 3.83 26.35 17.20
N SER A 140 4.74 27.33 17.28
CA SER A 140 4.42 28.76 17.41
C SER A 140 4.82 29.61 16.21
N GLY A 141 5.49 29.04 15.21
CA GLY A 141 5.93 29.75 14.01
C GLY A 141 4.81 30.02 13.00
N SER A 142 5.14 30.79 11.95
CA SER A 142 4.24 31.00 10.81
C SER A 142 4.07 29.72 9.98
N ILE A 143 3.03 29.66 9.15
CA ILE A 143 2.82 28.52 8.24
C ILE A 143 3.96 28.39 7.22
N GLU A 144 4.53 29.50 6.77
CA GLU A 144 5.64 29.53 5.82
C GLU A 144 6.93 29.00 6.46
N ALA A 145 7.16 29.26 7.75
CA ALA A 145 8.25 28.66 8.50
C ALA A 145 8.03 27.15 8.68
N PHE A 146 6.78 26.74 8.96
CA PHE A 146 6.40 25.35 9.13
C PHE A 146 6.66 24.52 7.87
N ILE A 147 6.25 25.05 6.71
CA ILE A 147 6.42 24.39 5.41
C ILE A 147 7.90 24.18 5.07
N ARG A 148 8.76 25.13 5.44
CA ARG A 148 10.20 25.07 5.16
C ARG A 148 10.98 24.18 6.13
N GLU A 149 10.38 23.77 7.23
CA GLU A 149 11.07 22.95 8.23
C GLU A 149 11.26 21.50 7.71
N PRO A 150 12.51 20.97 7.67
CA PRO A 150 12.79 19.66 7.07
C PRO A 150 11.92 18.51 7.61
N ARG A 151 11.64 18.49 8.93
CA ARG A 151 10.84 17.42 9.56
C ARG A 151 9.37 17.37 9.12
N PHE A 152 8.86 18.41 8.48
CA PHE A 152 7.47 18.48 8.00
C PHE A 152 7.33 18.31 6.49
N LYS A 153 8.44 18.20 5.76
CA LYS A 153 8.48 17.97 4.32
C LYS A 153 8.36 16.49 3.99
N ASN A 154 7.63 16.19 2.91
CA ASN A 154 7.57 14.87 2.29
C ASN A 154 7.24 13.72 3.28
N VAL A 155 6.43 14.01 4.30
CA VAL A 155 6.14 13.09 5.40
C VAL A 155 5.52 11.79 4.89
N GLN A 156 4.63 11.88 3.89
CA GLN A 156 3.95 10.70 3.36
C GLN A 156 4.93 9.82 2.59
N TYR A 157 5.78 10.41 1.75
CA TYR A 157 6.84 9.73 1.02
C TYR A 157 7.79 8.99 1.97
N HIS A 158 8.23 9.64 3.05
CA HIS A 158 9.09 9.00 4.05
C HIS A 158 8.43 7.80 4.73
N GLN A 159 7.11 7.79 4.84
CA GLN A 159 6.38 6.69 5.46
C GLN A 159 6.23 5.46 4.58
N PHE A 160 6.25 5.62 3.25
CA PHE A 160 6.32 4.47 2.34
C PHE A 160 7.63 3.68 2.48
N GLY A 161 8.69 4.31 3.01
CA GLY A 161 10.01 3.70 3.08
C GLY A 161 10.52 3.29 1.70
N SER A 162 11.13 2.11 1.61
CA SER A 162 11.67 1.55 0.37
C SER A 162 10.62 0.86 -0.52
N LEU A 163 9.37 0.71 -0.07
CA LEU A 163 8.35 -0.04 -0.78
C LEU A 163 7.49 0.86 -1.67
N ASN A 164 7.60 0.69 -2.99
CA ASN A 164 6.75 1.42 -3.96
C ASN A 164 5.25 1.11 -3.74
N PRO A 165 4.34 2.12 -3.81
CA PRO A 165 2.90 1.96 -3.61
C PRO A 165 2.22 0.78 -4.32
N VAL A 166 2.70 0.41 -5.51
CA VAL A 166 2.10 -0.67 -6.33
C VAL A 166 2.22 -2.05 -5.67
N TYR A 167 3.12 -2.19 -4.70
CA TYR A 167 3.34 -3.41 -3.93
C TYR A 167 2.58 -3.44 -2.60
N TRP A 168 2.02 -2.31 -2.16
CA TRP A 168 1.28 -2.23 -0.90
C TRP A 168 -0.04 -2.99 -1.00
N GLY A 169 -0.36 -3.71 0.08
CA GLY A 169 -1.62 -4.42 0.26
C GLY A 169 -2.79 -3.48 0.03
N PHE A 170 -2.76 -2.31 0.66
CA PHE A 170 -3.76 -1.28 0.44
C PHE A 170 -3.20 0.13 0.66
N VAL A 171 -3.60 1.04 -0.23
CA VAL A 171 -3.36 2.48 -0.11
C VAL A 171 -4.72 3.18 -0.21
N GLY A 172 -5.17 3.75 0.90
CA GLY A 172 -6.41 4.52 0.97
C GLY A 172 -6.16 6.01 0.81
N LEU A 173 -7.18 6.75 0.36
CA LEU A 173 -7.16 8.20 0.30
C LEU A 173 -8.14 8.80 1.32
N CYS A 174 -7.69 9.81 2.05
CA CYS A 174 -8.51 10.52 3.01
C CYS A 174 -9.70 11.23 2.33
N GLU A 175 -9.53 11.74 1.11
CA GLU A 175 -10.60 12.36 0.32
C GLU A 175 -11.68 11.37 -0.13
N GLN A 176 -11.34 10.07 -0.19
CA GLN A 176 -12.23 8.97 -0.59
C GLN A 176 -12.28 7.92 0.54
N TYR A 177 -12.37 8.39 1.79
CA TYR A 177 -12.21 7.52 2.96
C TYR A 177 -13.28 6.44 3.05
N ARG A 178 -14.54 6.76 2.69
CA ARG A 178 -15.64 5.79 2.71
C ARG A 178 -15.42 4.66 1.71
N GLU A 179 -15.07 5.01 0.48
CA GLU A 179 -14.78 4.08 -0.61
C GLU A 179 -13.56 3.24 -0.26
N SER A 180 -12.51 3.88 0.28
CA SER A 180 -11.31 3.22 0.75
C SER A 180 -11.61 2.20 1.85
N LEU A 181 -12.43 2.57 2.84
CA LEU A 181 -12.84 1.70 3.94
C LEU A 181 -13.70 0.52 3.45
N SER A 182 -14.60 0.76 2.51
CA SER A 182 -15.39 -0.30 1.89
C SER A 182 -14.49 -1.30 1.14
N LEU A 183 -13.50 -0.81 0.38
CA LEU A 183 -12.62 -1.66 -0.40
C LEU A 183 -11.69 -2.49 0.48
N ILE A 184 -11.09 -1.90 1.52
CA ILE A 184 -10.21 -2.65 2.44
C ILE A 184 -10.99 -3.72 3.24
N ASN A 185 -12.25 -3.43 3.64
CA ASN A 185 -13.12 -4.43 4.26
C ASN A 185 -13.34 -5.64 3.36
N ILE A 186 -13.60 -5.42 2.06
CA ILE A 186 -13.74 -6.52 1.09
C ILE A 186 -12.41 -7.25 0.91
N LEU A 187 -11.32 -6.52 0.70
CA LEU A 187 -10.02 -7.09 0.35
C LEU A 187 -9.46 -7.99 1.44
N PHE A 188 -9.63 -7.58 2.70
CA PHE A 188 -9.08 -8.29 3.86
C PHE A 188 -10.14 -9.02 4.69
N ASN A 189 -11.40 -9.03 4.23
CA ASN A 189 -12.53 -9.61 4.94
C ASN A 189 -12.66 -9.08 6.38
N LEU A 190 -12.69 -7.75 6.49
CA LEU A 190 -12.82 -7.00 7.73
C LEU A 190 -14.25 -6.45 7.90
N ASP A 191 -14.58 -6.02 9.12
CA ASP A 191 -15.87 -5.42 9.51
C ASP A 191 -15.69 -3.99 10.07
N LEU A 192 -14.70 -3.24 9.55
CA LEU A 192 -14.39 -1.89 10.00
C LEU A 192 -15.57 -0.94 9.77
N GLN A 193 -15.97 -0.23 10.83
CA GLN A 193 -17.07 0.71 10.79
C GLN A 193 -16.60 2.12 10.41
N LEU A 194 -17.41 2.84 9.65
CA LEU A 194 -17.14 4.24 9.34
C LEU A 194 -17.38 5.09 10.60
N LEU A 195 -16.29 5.48 11.27
CA LEU A 195 -16.35 6.36 12.44
C LEU A 195 -16.31 7.82 11.99
N ARG A 196 -17.23 8.65 12.51
CA ARG A 196 -17.22 10.12 12.32
C ARG A 196 -16.47 10.88 13.41
N GLU A 197 -15.88 10.17 14.36
CA GLU A 197 -15.14 10.76 15.46
C GLU A 197 -13.89 11.50 14.93
N ASN A 198 -13.61 12.70 15.47
CA ASN A 198 -12.49 13.59 15.10
C ASN A 198 -12.64 14.44 13.81
N GLN A 199 -13.86 14.75 13.38
CA GLN A 199 -14.04 15.92 12.50
C GLN A 199 -13.70 17.19 13.29
N ASN A 200 -12.82 18.03 12.76
CA ASN A 200 -12.52 19.32 13.39
C ASN A 200 -13.81 20.16 13.36
N PRO A 201 -14.44 20.47 14.52
CA PRO A 201 -15.72 21.17 14.55
C PRO A 201 -15.64 22.58 13.95
N GLY A 202 -14.45 23.19 13.87
CA GLY A 202 -14.20 24.47 13.20
C GLY A 202 -13.97 24.37 11.68
N LYS A 203 -14.02 23.18 11.08
CA LYS A 203 -13.76 22.97 9.65
C LYS A 203 -15.08 23.02 8.87
N SER A 204 -15.40 24.19 8.31
CA SER A 204 -16.63 24.41 7.53
C SER A 204 -16.59 23.85 6.10
N GLN A 205 -15.40 23.52 5.56
CA GLN A 205 -15.23 23.01 4.19
C GLN A 205 -14.32 21.77 4.12
N PRO A 206 -14.53 20.85 3.15
CA PRO A 206 -13.71 19.63 3.03
C PRO A 206 -12.24 19.91 2.70
N LYS A 207 -11.96 21.01 1.98
CA LYS A 207 -10.61 21.48 1.65
C LYS A 207 -10.31 22.82 2.33
N TYR A 208 -9.05 23.06 2.63
CA TYR A 208 -8.62 24.38 3.07
C TYR A 208 -8.62 25.34 1.87
N LYS A 209 -9.09 26.58 2.07
CA LYS A 209 -8.84 27.65 1.11
C LYS A 209 -7.43 28.16 1.33
N VAL A 210 -6.62 28.12 0.29
CA VAL A 210 -5.19 28.46 0.29
C VAL A 210 -4.99 29.39 -0.88
N ASP A 211 -4.31 30.51 -0.68
CA ASP A 211 -3.89 31.34 -1.80
C ASP A 211 -2.85 30.61 -2.67
N THR A 212 -2.66 31.12 -3.88
CA THR A 212 -1.79 30.51 -4.89
C THR A 212 -0.33 30.44 -4.42
N ALA A 213 0.19 31.50 -3.81
CA ALA A 213 1.59 31.57 -3.38
C ALA A 213 1.91 30.55 -2.28
N LEU A 214 1.02 30.43 -1.29
CA LEU A 214 1.15 29.44 -0.22
C LEU A 214 1.01 28.01 -0.76
N ARG A 215 0.10 27.78 -1.71
CA ARG A 215 -0.03 26.47 -2.38
C ARG A 215 1.26 26.08 -3.11
N GLU A 216 1.83 26.99 -3.89
CA GLU A 216 3.09 26.79 -4.61
C GLU A 216 4.23 26.47 -3.65
N LEU A 217 4.35 27.22 -2.55
CA LEU A 217 5.35 26.98 -1.51
C LEU A 217 5.21 25.57 -0.91
N ILE A 218 3.99 25.12 -0.64
CA ILE A 218 3.75 23.77 -0.13
C ILE A 218 4.15 22.71 -1.15
N VAL A 219 3.74 22.87 -2.41
CA VAL A 219 4.04 21.93 -3.51
C VAL A 219 5.55 21.80 -3.71
N GLU A 220 6.27 22.91 -3.77
CA GLU A 220 7.73 22.94 -3.92
C GLU A 220 8.43 22.16 -2.78
N ASN A 221 8.01 22.42 -1.54
CA ASN A 221 8.62 21.78 -0.36
C ASN A 221 8.17 20.32 -0.15
N ASN A 222 7.15 19.85 -0.88
CA ASN A 222 6.55 18.52 -0.76
C ASN A 222 6.46 17.79 -2.10
N ALA A 223 7.38 18.04 -3.04
CA ALA A 223 7.35 17.49 -4.38
C ALA A 223 7.29 15.95 -4.43
N LYS A 224 7.95 15.26 -3.48
CA LYS A 224 7.92 13.79 -3.41
C LYS A 224 6.56 13.28 -2.93
N ASP A 225 5.94 13.98 -1.99
CA ASP A 225 4.56 13.69 -1.57
C ASP A 225 3.58 13.92 -2.73
N MET A 226 3.78 14.97 -3.54
CA MET A 226 2.95 15.23 -4.72
C MET A 226 3.05 14.10 -5.75
N GLN A 227 4.26 13.65 -6.06
CA GLN A 227 4.49 12.54 -6.98
C GLN A 227 3.84 11.24 -6.49
N ILE A 228 4.11 10.85 -5.24
CA ILE A 228 3.57 9.60 -4.70
C ILE A 228 2.04 9.65 -4.53
N TYR A 229 1.48 10.80 -4.19
CA TYR A 229 0.03 10.98 -4.11
C TYR A 229 -0.64 10.76 -5.47
N GLY A 230 -0.06 11.29 -6.56
CA GLY A 230 -0.53 11.07 -7.92
C GLY A 230 -0.59 9.58 -8.28
N HIS A 231 0.49 8.84 -8.00
CA HIS A 231 0.56 7.40 -8.23
C HIS A 231 -0.48 6.63 -7.41
N CYS A 232 -0.58 6.93 -6.11
CA CYS A 232 -1.53 6.30 -5.21
C CYS A 232 -2.99 6.58 -5.59
N LYS A 233 -3.29 7.77 -6.12
CA LYS A 233 -4.63 8.12 -6.62
C LYS A 233 -4.99 7.35 -7.88
N ALA A 234 -4.07 7.24 -8.83
CA ALA A 234 -4.26 6.42 -10.03
C ALA A 234 -4.45 4.94 -9.65
N LEU A 235 -3.62 4.44 -8.73
CA LEU A 235 -3.74 3.10 -8.16
C LEU A 235 -5.13 2.90 -7.54
N LEU A 236 -5.54 3.70 -6.56
CA LEU A 236 -6.85 3.53 -5.91
C LEU A 236 -8.01 3.61 -6.92
N SER A 237 -7.94 4.50 -7.91
CA SER A 237 -8.99 4.65 -8.93
C SER A 237 -9.14 3.39 -9.77
N TYR A 238 -8.04 2.84 -10.31
CA TYR A 238 -8.02 1.56 -11.02
C TYR A 238 -8.52 0.42 -10.13
N ARG A 239 -8.17 0.50 -8.85
CA ARG A 239 -8.49 -0.52 -7.87
C ARG A 239 -10.00 -0.55 -7.55
N LEU A 240 -10.63 0.61 -7.42
CA LEU A 240 -12.07 0.77 -7.25
C LEU A 240 -12.85 0.41 -8.52
N SER A 241 -12.36 0.76 -9.71
CA SER A 241 -13.04 0.38 -10.97
C SER A 241 -13.01 -1.14 -11.20
N SER A 242 -11.99 -1.83 -10.68
CA SER A 242 -11.81 -3.28 -10.79
C SER A 242 -12.51 -4.07 -9.67
N GLN A 243 -13.40 -3.44 -8.89
CA GLN A 243 -13.92 -4.00 -7.64
C GLN A 243 -14.69 -5.32 -7.82
N LYS A 244 -15.28 -5.57 -8.99
CA LYS A 244 -15.94 -6.86 -9.31
C LYS A 244 -14.97 -8.05 -9.36
N GLN A 245 -13.66 -7.81 -9.42
CA GLN A 245 -12.59 -8.82 -9.46
C GLN A 245 -11.81 -8.92 -8.11
N CYS A 246 -12.24 -8.20 -7.06
CA CYS A 246 -11.49 -7.88 -5.83
C CYS A 246 -10.94 -9.02 -4.98
N VAL A 247 -11.23 -10.27 -5.30
CA VAL A 247 -10.80 -11.41 -4.50
C VAL A 247 -9.36 -11.85 -4.81
N ASP A 248 -8.84 -11.47 -5.99
CA ASP A 248 -7.55 -11.95 -6.51
C ASP A 248 -6.75 -10.83 -7.20
N TRP A 249 -6.31 -9.83 -6.41
CA TRP A 249 -5.54 -8.70 -6.92
C TRP A 249 -4.14 -9.11 -7.37
N LEU A 250 -3.78 -8.68 -8.57
CA LEU A 250 -2.41 -8.57 -9.03
C LEU A 250 -1.70 -7.39 -8.35
N TYR A 251 -0.64 -7.72 -7.61
CA TYR A 251 0.30 -6.74 -7.07
C TYR A 251 1.53 -6.75 -7.94
N GLY A 252 2.04 -5.57 -8.27
CA GLY A 252 3.28 -5.49 -9.00
C GLY A 252 3.45 -4.22 -9.81
N GLY A 253 4.65 -4.08 -10.34
CA GLY A 253 5.01 -2.99 -11.20
C GLY A 253 6.19 -3.33 -12.06
N TRP A 254 6.37 -2.54 -13.11
CA TRP A 254 7.39 -2.74 -14.12
C TRP A 254 8.01 -1.41 -14.55
N ARG A 255 9.16 -1.49 -15.20
CA ARG A 255 9.84 -0.34 -15.78
C ARG A 255 10.66 -0.76 -17.00
N PHE A 256 10.97 0.23 -17.83
CA PHE A 256 11.95 0.06 -18.89
C PHE A 256 13.38 0.03 -18.34
N THR A 257 14.22 -0.70 -19.05
CA THR A 257 15.67 -0.60 -19.05
C THR A 257 16.10 -0.48 -20.52
N LYS A 258 17.40 -0.25 -20.79
CA LYS A 258 17.89 -0.05 -22.16
C LYS A 258 17.45 -1.13 -23.16
N THR A 259 17.34 -2.39 -22.74
CA THR A 259 17.04 -3.53 -23.65
C THR A 259 15.93 -4.45 -23.14
N LYS A 260 15.31 -4.12 -22.01
CA LYS A 260 14.36 -5.02 -21.33
C LYS A 260 13.25 -4.24 -20.64
N ILE A 261 12.08 -4.86 -20.55
CA ILE A 261 11.08 -4.53 -19.53
C ILE A 261 11.29 -5.50 -18.38
N ILE A 262 11.50 -4.96 -17.18
CA ILE A 262 11.66 -5.77 -15.96
C ILE A 262 10.63 -5.37 -14.92
N GLY A 263 10.25 -6.31 -14.07
CA GLY A 263 9.31 -6.02 -13.01
C GLY A 263 9.17 -7.14 -12.00
N LYS A 264 8.20 -6.94 -11.12
CA LYS A 264 7.73 -7.97 -10.19
C LYS A 264 6.22 -8.07 -10.24
N ALA A 265 5.70 -9.27 -10.09
CA ALA A 265 4.27 -9.51 -9.97
C ALA A 265 3.96 -10.69 -9.06
N PHE A 266 2.93 -10.56 -8.23
CA PHE A 266 2.43 -11.64 -7.39
C PHE A 266 0.95 -11.42 -7.08
N LYS A 267 0.29 -12.47 -6.59
CA LYS A 267 -1.06 -12.41 -6.03
C LYS A 267 -0.97 -12.65 -4.54
N ALA A 268 -1.71 -11.87 -3.75
CA ALA A 268 -1.72 -12.06 -2.30
C ALA A 268 -2.21 -13.47 -1.94
N PHE A 269 -1.58 -14.09 -0.95
CA PHE A 269 -1.94 -15.43 -0.45
C PHE A 269 -1.90 -16.55 -1.51
N SER A 270 -1.21 -16.32 -2.63
CA SER A 270 -1.00 -17.31 -3.68
C SER A 270 0.43 -17.86 -3.63
N ASN A 271 0.54 -19.19 -3.78
CA ASN A 271 1.83 -19.87 -3.93
C ASN A 271 2.18 -20.16 -5.40
N THR A 272 1.40 -19.65 -6.35
CA THR A 272 1.64 -19.87 -7.79
C THR A 272 2.16 -18.60 -8.45
N PRO A 273 3.26 -18.67 -9.25
CA PRO A 273 3.70 -17.58 -10.09
C PRO A 273 2.60 -17.06 -11.02
N VAL A 274 2.60 -15.74 -11.24
CA VAL A 274 1.64 -15.11 -12.15
C VAL A 274 2.13 -15.24 -13.58
N THR A 275 1.24 -15.64 -14.50
CA THR A 275 1.50 -15.53 -15.94
C THR A 275 1.11 -14.14 -16.42
N LEU A 276 2.04 -13.48 -17.10
CA LEU A 276 1.94 -12.11 -17.59
C LEU A 276 1.97 -12.09 -19.11
N ALA A 277 1.20 -11.16 -19.68
CA ALA A 277 1.21 -10.82 -21.09
C ALA A 277 1.71 -9.38 -21.27
N LEU A 278 2.55 -9.17 -22.27
CA LEU A 278 2.98 -7.85 -22.73
C LEU A 278 2.10 -7.46 -23.91
N LEU A 279 1.42 -6.33 -23.78
CA LEU A 279 0.59 -5.75 -24.82
C LEU A 279 1.30 -4.51 -25.39
N ILE A 280 1.31 -4.40 -26.72
CA ILE A 280 1.67 -3.18 -27.44
C ILE A 280 0.45 -2.80 -28.26
N ASN A 281 -0.10 -1.60 -28.04
CA ASN A 281 -1.31 -1.12 -28.71
C ASN A 281 -2.46 -2.13 -28.62
N ASN A 282 -2.70 -2.65 -27.40
CA ASN A 282 -3.69 -3.68 -27.08
C ASN A 282 -3.49 -5.07 -27.73
N LYS A 283 -2.40 -5.27 -28.48
CA LYS A 283 -2.06 -6.57 -29.05
C LYS A 283 -1.04 -7.28 -28.18
N GLU A 284 -1.34 -8.52 -27.80
CA GLU A 284 -0.37 -9.37 -27.12
C GLU A 284 0.81 -9.70 -28.04
N VAL A 285 2.02 -9.36 -27.58
CA VAL A 285 3.27 -9.60 -28.34
C VAL A 285 4.19 -10.60 -27.66
N ALA A 286 4.03 -10.83 -26.36
CA ALA A 286 4.81 -11.80 -25.59
C ALA A 286 4.11 -12.21 -24.30
N GLN A 287 4.50 -13.37 -23.76
CA GLN A 287 4.11 -13.82 -22.42
C GLN A 287 5.31 -14.33 -21.63
N CYS A 288 5.25 -14.22 -20.31
CA CYS A 288 6.21 -14.85 -19.40
C CYS A 288 5.57 -15.17 -18.03
N LYS A 289 6.30 -15.88 -17.18
CA LYS A 289 5.92 -16.08 -15.77
C LYS A 289 6.77 -15.22 -14.85
N ALA A 290 6.14 -14.71 -13.80
CA ALA A 290 6.80 -14.02 -12.70
C ALA A 290 7.41 -15.02 -11.71
N GLU A 291 8.47 -15.71 -12.13
CA GLU A 291 9.16 -16.76 -11.36
C GLU A 291 10.68 -16.56 -11.26
N GLN A 292 11.20 -15.48 -11.84
CA GLN A 292 12.60 -15.11 -11.72
C GLN A 292 12.86 -14.56 -10.32
N HIS A 293 14.10 -14.69 -9.84
CA HIS A 293 14.48 -13.99 -8.62
C HIS A 293 14.29 -12.48 -8.80
N ASN A 294 13.77 -11.82 -7.76
CA ASN A 294 13.42 -10.42 -7.73
C ASN A 294 14.53 -9.52 -8.37
N PRO A 295 14.25 -8.87 -9.52
CA PRO A 295 15.23 -8.02 -10.22
C PRO A 295 15.29 -6.59 -9.69
N ILE A 296 14.40 -6.21 -8.76
CA ILE A 296 14.32 -4.87 -8.17
C ILE A 296 14.44 -5.01 -6.65
N SER A 297 15.62 -4.76 -6.09
CA SER A 297 15.83 -4.93 -4.64
C SER A 297 14.89 -4.04 -3.81
N CYS A 298 14.33 -4.61 -2.74
CA CYS A 298 13.62 -3.88 -1.69
C CYS A 298 14.26 -4.33 -0.36
N LYS A 299 15.20 -3.52 0.15
CA LYS A 299 15.97 -3.87 1.35
C LYS A 299 15.03 -3.99 2.56
N GLY A 300 15.17 -5.08 3.33
CA GLY A 300 14.37 -5.26 4.55
C GLY A 300 12.89 -5.57 4.33
N VAL A 301 12.45 -5.85 3.10
CA VAL A 301 11.05 -6.20 2.79
C VAL A 301 10.94 -7.71 2.61
N ARG A 302 10.06 -8.36 3.39
CA ARG A 302 9.75 -9.79 3.22
C ARG A 302 9.16 -10.04 1.84
N GLN A 303 9.62 -11.05 1.11
CA GLN A 303 9.18 -11.30 -0.26
C GLN A 303 8.23 -12.52 -0.35
N PRO A 304 7.09 -12.42 -1.07
CA PRO A 304 6.30 -13.58 -1.47
C PRO A 304 7.13 -14.57 -2.30
N LEU A 305 6.71 -15.84 -2.35
CA LEU A 305 7.36 -16.90 -3.15
C LEU A 305 8.89 -16.97 -2.97
N GLN A 306 9.38 -16.68 -1.76
CA GLN A 306 10.82 -16.64 -1.47
C GLN A 306 11.62 -15.72 -2.41
N GLY A 307 10.99 -14.67 -2.93
CA GLY A 307 11.62 -13.72 -3.87
C GLY A 307 11.49 -14.08 -5.34
N HIS A 308 10.92 -15.23 -5.71
CA HIS A 308 10.69 -15.66 -7.09
C HIS A 308 9.40 -15.06 -7.67
N ILE A 309 9.39 -13.73 -7.77
CA ILE A 309 8.26 -12.92 -8.25
C ILE A 309 8.65 -12.00 -9.41
N GLY A 310 9.88 -12.13 -9.90
CA GLY A 310 10.47 -11.33 -10.95
C GLY A 310 10.08 -11.79 -12.35
N PHE A 311 10.05 -10.87 -13.29
CA PHE A 311 9.88 -11.18 -14.71
C PHE A 311 10.69 -10.24 -15.60
N THR A 312 10.91 -10.67 -16.83
CA THR A 312 11.64 -9.94 -17.85
C THR A 312 11.03 -10.19 -19.24
N PHE A 313 10.78 -9.12 -20.00
CA PHE A 313 10.61 -9.17 -21.45
C PHE A 313 11.83 -8.56 -22.13
N ASN A 314 12.37 -9.23 -23.15
CA ASN A 314 13.54 -8.74 -23.89
C ASN A 314 13.07 -7.93 -25.10
N LEU A 315 13.37 -6.62 -25.13
CA LEU A 315 12.91 -5.70 -26.17
C LEU A 315 13.48 -6.07 -27.55
N ASN A 316 14.68 -6.68 -27.60
CA ASN A 316 15.30 -7.10 -28.87
C ASN A 316 14.53 -8.26 -29.55
N LYS A 317 13.58 -8.89 -28.85
CA LYS A 317 12.71 -9.95 -29.39
C LYS A 317 11.30 -9.45 -29.70
N LEU A 318 11.05 -8.15 -29.53
CA LEU A 318 9.75 -7.53 -29.74
C LEU A 318 9.76 -6.71 -31.03
N PRO A 319 8.58 -6.35 -31.55
CA PRO A 319 8.47 -5.30 -32.56
C PRO A 319 9.18 -4.03 -32.12
N VAL A 320 9.70 -3.25 -33.08
CA VAL A 320 10.25 -1.93 -32.82
C VAL A 320 9.16 -1.06 -32.19
N LEU A 321 9.46 -0.48 -31.03
CA LEU A 321 8.58 0.42 -30.30
C LEU A 321 8.73 1.84 -30.86
N ASN A 322 7.61 2.51 -31.11
CA ASN A 322 7.54 3.93 -31.40
C ASN A 322 7.22 4.72 -30.12
N ASP A 323 7.50 6.02 -30.11
CA ASP A 323 7.26 6.88 -28.95
C ASP A 323 5.78 6.95 -28.53
N ASP A 324 4.86 6.79 -29.50
CA ASP A 324 3.42 6.80 -29.28
C ASP A 324 2.83 5.43 -28.92
N ASP A 325 3.63 4.36 -28.89
CA ASP A 325 3.13 3.02 -28.58
C ASP A 325 2.68 2.91 -27.13
N ASN A 326 1.45 2.45 -26.93
CA ASN A 326 0.96 2.12 -25.59
C ASN A 326 1.48 0.73 -25.19
N VAL A 327 2.35 0.69 -24.17
CA VAL A 327 2.93 -0.54 -23.64
C VAL A 327 2.33 -0.86 -22.29
N GLU A 328 1.77 -2.07 -22.18
CA GLU A 328 1.11 -2.53 -20.96
C GLU A 328 1.57 -3.94 -20.57
N VAL A 329 1.70 -4.19 -19.27
CA VAL A 329 1.91 -5.54 -18.75
C VAL A 329 0.70 -5.95 -17.94
N VAL A 330 0.05 -7.03 -18.32
CA VAL A 330 -1.19 -7.51 -17.69
C VAL A 330 -1.06 -8.95 -17.22
N CYS A 331 -1.86 -9.36 -16.25
CA CYS A 331 -2.03 -10.77 -15.95
C CYS A 331 -2.77 -11.44 -17.12
N ALA A 332 -2.14 -12.43 -17.75
CA ALA A 332 -2.68 -13.11 -18.94
C ALA A 332 -4.05 -13.77 -18.69
N HIS A 333 -4.37 -14.12 -17.44
CA HIS A 333 -5.64 -14.76 -17.10
C HIS A 333 -6.76 -13.77 -16.77
N SER A 334 -6.48 -12.73 -15.97
CA SER A 334 -7.50 -11.81 -15.47
C SER A 334 -7.59 -10.50 -16.25
N GLY A 335 -6.58 -10.17 -17.05
CA GLY A 335 -6.45 -8.87 -17.71
C GLY A 335 -6.05 -7.73 -16.77
N GLN A 336 -5.78 -8.01 -15.48
CA GLN A 336 -5.39 -6.95 -14.55
C GLN A 336 -4.01 -6.38 -14.92
N HIS A 337 -3.90 -5.05 -14.94
CA HIS A 337 -2.70 -4.32 -15.29
C HIS A 337 -1.71 -4.24 -14.12
N LEU A 338 -0.42 -4.32 -14.45
CA LEU A 338 0.68 -3.87 -13.61
C LEU A 338 0.97 -2.40 -13.90
N PHE A 339 1.39 -1.69 -12.86
CA PHE A 339 1.68 -0.27 -12.94
C PHE A 339 3.12 -0.02 -13.38
N ARG A 340 3.31 0.98 -14.24
CA ARG A 340 4.63 1.50 -14.59
C ARG A 340 5.22 2.25 -13.39
N MET A 341 6.52 2.09 -13.12
CA MET A 341 7.18 2.60 -11.90
C MET A 341 8.23 3.70 -12.15
N ASP A 342 8.41 4.11 -13.39
CA ASP A 342 9.36 5.15 -13.81
C ASP A 342 8.79 6.57 -13.76
#